data_AF-A0A222NYR8-F1
#
_entry.id   AF-A0A222NYR8-F1
#
_cell.length_a   1.000
_cell.length_b   1.000
_cell.length_c   1.000
_cell.angle_alpha   90.00
_cell.angle_beta   90.00
_cell.angle_gamma   90.00
#
_symmetry.space_group_name_H-M   'P 1'
#
loop_
_entity.id
_entity.type
_entity.pdbx_description
1 polymer ?
#
loop_
_entity_poly.entity_id
_entity_poly.type
_entity_poly.pdbx_seq_one_letter_code
_entity_poly.pdbx_strand_id
1 'polypeptide(L)'
;MFRWFERHCQFPAITDIPEELIWSGVEFFDNSVSYHTLLEKFGQERVVNRDKQEIKDYFGYRNFDPACIDFQRFMSEHILEEENDETLLQTVHEYLKSVHVEIPSKDILIKIIQQAKFKKEAGLFEQLKISYLRKINLTSTIKF
;
A
#
# COMPACT_ATOMS: atom_id res chain seq x y z
N MET A 1 3.25 16.29 -10.36
CA MET A 1 3.47 14.88 -9.97
C MET A 1 4.87 14.61 -9.42
N PHE A 2 5.94 14.96 -10.14
CA PHE A 2 7.33 14.76 -9.72
C PHE A 2 7.66 15.28 -8.30
N ARG A 3 7.40 16.56 -7.99
CA ARG A 3 7.61 17.15 -6.64
C ARG A 3 6.76 16.51 -5.53
N TRP A 4 5.61 15.95 -5.88
CA TRP A 4 4.77 15.25 -4.91
C TRP A 4 5.41 13.90 -4.57
N PHE A 5 5.83 13.14 -5.59
CA PHE A 5 6.54 11.88 -5.39
C PHE A 5 7.88 12.09 -4.65
N GLU A 6 8.64 13.13 -4.99
CA GLU A 6 9.87 13.50 -4.27
C GLU A 6 9.64 13.68 -2.76
N ARG A 7 8.51 14.30 -2.37
CA ARG A 7 8.19 14.58 -0.96
C ARG A 7 7.58 13.41 -0.22
N HIS A 8 6.75 12.63 -0.91
CA HIS A 8 5.87 11.65 -0.26
C HIS A 8 6.17 10.20 -0.65
N CYS A 9 6.99 9.96 -1.68
CA CYS A 9 7.31 8.65 -2.25
C CYS A 9 6.06 7.85 -2.68
N GLN A 10 4.96 8.55 -2.94
CA GLN A 10 3.67 8.00 -3.36
C GLN A 10 3.12 8.87 -4.50
N PHE A 11 2.29 8.31 -5.36
CA PHE A 11 1.50 9.10 -6.29
C PHE A 11 0.16 9.50 -5.65
N PRO A 12 -0.37 10.69 -5.98
CA PRO A 12 -1.67 11.10 -5.47
C PRO A 12 -2.76 10.14 -5.98
N ALA A 13 -3.70 9.78 -5.10
CA ALA A 13 -4.87 8.99 -5.44
C ALA A 13 -5.89 9.87 -6.17
N ILE A 14 -5.55 10.31 -7.38
CA ILE A 14 -6.48 11.08 -8.22
C ILE A 14 -7.38 10.06 -8.90
N THR A 15 -8.58 9.84 -8.35
CA THR A 15 -9.64 9.08 -9.02
C THR A 15 -10.48 9.97 -9.91
N ASP A 16 -10.67 11.24 -9.55
CA ASP A 16 -11.36 12.25 -10.34
C ASP A 16 -10.75 13.63 -10.07
N ILE A 17 -10.77 14.48 -11.09
CA ILE A 17 -10.41 15.89 -10.95
C ILE A 17 -11.65 16.62 -10.44
N PRO A 18 -11.57 17.34 -9.31
CA PRO A 18 -12.71 18.08 -8.77
C PRO A 18 -13.33 18.98 -9.84
N GLU A 19 -14.64 18.92 -10.00
CA GLU A 19 -15.37 19.66 -11.04
C GLU A 19 -15.07 21.17 -10.98
N GLU A 20 -14.88 21.69 -9.77
CA GLU A 20 -14.50 23.07 -9.47
C GLU A 20 -13.16 23.49 -10.10
N LEU A 21 -12.18 22.58 -10.17
CA LEU A 21 -10.90 22.81 -10.85
C LEU A 21 -11.04 22.80 -12.37
N ILE A 22 -11.98 22.00 -12.90
CA ILE A 22 -12.29 21.97 -14.33
C ILE A 22 -12.97 23.27 -14.74
N TRP A 23 -13.99 23.71 -14.00
CA TRP A 23 -14.70 24.97 -14.24
C TRP A 23 -13.79 26.19 -14.10
N SER A 24 -12.92 26.21 -13.10
CA SER A 24 -11.91 27.26 -12.95
C SER A 24 -10.97 27.34 -14.17
N GLY A 25 -10.64 26.18 -14.76
CA GLY A 25 -9.87 26.11 -16.01
C GLY A 25 -10.65 26.65 -17.22
N VAL A 26 -11.94 26.32 -17.35
CA VAL A 26 -12.82 26.83 -18.41
C VAL A 26 -12.92 28.37 -18.35
N GLU A 27 -13.11 28.92 -17.15
CA GLU A 27 -13.16 30.36 -16.92
C GLU A 27 -11.81 31.04 -17.22
N PHE A 28 -10.70 30.41 -16.84
CA PHE A 28 -9.35 30.94 -17.10
C PHE A 28 -8.98 31.01 -18.59
N PHE A 29 -9.53 30.12 -19.42
CA PHE A 29 -9.34 30.13 -20.87
C PHE A 29 -10.44 30.88 -21.63
N ASP A 30 -11.24 31.70 -20.94
CA ASP A 30 -12.27 32.57 -21.53
C ASP A 30 -13.25 31.79 -22.43
N ASN A 31 -13.65 30.58 -22.00
CA ASN A 31 -14.51 29.64 -22.73
C ASN A 31 -13.97 29.16 -24.10
N SER A 32 -12.72 29.45 -24.44
CA SER A 32 -12.09 28.99 -25.70
C SER A 32 -11.84 27.47 -25.73
N VAL A 33 -11.91 26.81 -24.57
CA VAL A 33 -11.72 25.36 -24.41
C VAL A 33 -12.96 24.78 -23.70
N SER A 34 -13.61 23.81 -24.33
CA SER A 34 -14.82 23.20 -23.75
C SER A 34 -14.51 22.27 -22.58
N TYR A 35 -15.48 22.09 -21.68
CA TYR A 35 -15.45 21.11 -20.58
C TYR A 35 -15.03 19.71 -21.08
N HIS A 36 -15.59 19.26 -22.20
CA HIS A 36 -15.29 17.96 -22.79
C HIS A 36 -13.84 17.88 -23.32
N THR A 37 -13.30 18.99 -23.82
CA THR A 37 -11.90 19.07 -24.29
C THR A 37 -10.90 19.08 -23.12
N LEU A 38 -11.27 19.70 -21.99
CA LEU A 38 -10.49 19.59 -20.75
C LEU A 38 -10.54 18.17 -20.20
N LEU A 39 -11.73 17.56 -20.15
CA LEU A 39 -11.90 16.15 -19.78
C LEU A 39 -11.14 15.19 -20.69
N GLU A 40 -11.03 15.46 -21.99
CA GLU A 40 -10.19 14.66 -22.90
C GLU A 40 -8.70 14.89 -22.67
N LYS A 41 -8.26 16.12 -22.34
CA LYS A 41 -6.87 16.40 -21.91
C LYS A 41 -6.53 15.72 -20.58
N PHE A 42 -7.46 15.72 -19.64
CA PHE A 42 -7.36 14.96 -18.39
C PHE A 42 -7.51 13.46 -18.62
N GLY A 43 -8.28 13.04 -19.62
CA GLY A 43 -8.32 11.66 -20.11
C GLY A 43 -6.98 11.24 -20.74
N GLN A 44 -6.28 12.18 -21.39
CA GLN A 44 -4.89 12.04 -21.82
C GLN A 44 -3.91 12.05 -20.62
N GLU A 45 -4.31 12.40 -19.40
CA GLU A 45 -3.56 12.01 -18.20
C GLU A 45 -3.52 10.49 -18.00
N ARG A 46 -4.15 9.65 -18.83
CA ARG A 46 -3.73 8.24 -18.95
C ARG A 46 -2.26 8.09 -19.41
N VAL A 47 -1.67 9.12 -20.03
CA VAL A 47 -0.22 9.25 -20.29
C VAL A 47 0.58 9.45 -18.99
N VAL A 48 -0.05 9.79 -17.86
CA VAL A 48 0.60 9.86 -16.53
C VAL A 48 1.24 8.54 -16.12
N ASN A 49 0.77 7.39 -16.60
CA ASN A 49 1.46 6.12 -16.32
C ASN A 49 2.89 6.07 -16.91
N ARG A 50 3.14 6.78 -18.02
CA ARG A 50 4.49 6.91 -18.59
C ARG A 50 5.38 7.76 -17.68
N ASP A 51 4.88 8.91 -17.24
CA ASP A 51 5.62 9.81 -16.35
C ASP A 51 5.85 9.18 -14.98
N LYS A 52 4.93 8.36 -14.47
CA LYS A 52 5.13 7.63 -13.20
C LYS A 52 6.36 6.74 -13.27
N GLN A 53 6.55 6.01 -14.38
CA GLN A 53 7.73 5.17 -14.55
C GLN A 53 9.00 6.01 -14.67
N GLU A 54 8.98 7.07 -15.47
CA GLU A 54 10.13 7.98 -15.60
C GLU A 54 10.49 8.66 -14.26
N ILE A 55 9.50 9.07 -13.45
CA ILE A 55 9.67 9.63 -12.11
C ILE A 55 10.29 8.59 -11.17
N LYS A 56 9.77 7.36 -11.16
CA LYS A 56 10.30 6.27 -10.34
C LYS A 56 11.75 5.97 -10.72
N ASP A 57 12.04 5.82 -12.01
CA ASP A 57 13.38 5.55 -12.51
C ASP A 57 14.35 6.68 -12.11
N TYR A 58 13.91 7.94 -12.18
CA TYR A 58 14.69 9.09 -11.74
C TYR A 58 15.10 9.01 -10.26
N PHE A 59 14.17 8.61 -9.37
CA PHE A 59 14.45 8.47 -7.93
C PHE A 59 14.96 7.07 -7.55
N GLY A 60 15.09 6.14 -8.49
CA GLY A 60 15.46 4.75 -8.25
C GLY A 60 14.41 3.92 -7.52
N TYR A 61 13.13 4.32 -7.58
CA TYR A 61 12.02 3.61 -6.91
C TYR A 61 11.47 2.48 -7.77
N ARG A 62 11.09 1.38 -7.11
CA ARG A 62 10.42 0.22 -7.72
C ARG A 62 8.93 0.22 -7.43
N ASN A 63 8.18 -0.53 -8.24
CA ASN A 63 6.76 -0.78 -7.99
C ASN A 63 6.58 -1.50 -6.67
N PHE A 64 5.53 -1.11 -5.93
CA PHE A 64 5.06 -1.90 -4.82
C PHE A 64 4.47 -3.22 -5.31
N ASP A 65 4.98 -4.33 -4.76
CA ASP A 65 4.40 -5.66 -4.92
C ASP A 65 4.13 -6.25 -3.54
N PRO A 66 2.87 -6.44 -3.14
CA PRO A 66 2.54 -7.03 -1.85
C PRO A 66 3.01 -8.49 -1.74
N ALA A 67 3.25 -9.19 -2.86
CA ALA A 67 3.73 -10.58 -2.86
C ALA A 67 5.27 -10.69 -2.78
N CYS A 68 5.99 -9.56 -2.80
CA CYS A 68 7.45 -9.54 -2.70
C CYS A 68 7.92 -10.26 -1.43
N ILE A 69 8.87 -11.20 -1.57
CA ILE A 69 9.39 -12.04 -0.48
C ILE A 69 9.96 -11.19 0.66
N ASP A 70 10.72 -10.14 0.33
CA ASP A 70 11.33 -9.25 1.33
C ASP A 70 10.27 -8.51 2.14
N PHE A 71 9.23 -8.00 1.46
CA PHE A 71 8.11 -7.35 2.12
C PHE A 71 7.30 -8.33 2.97
N GLN A 72 7.02 -9.53 2.48
CA GLN A 72 6.31 -10.57 3.23
C GLN A 72 7.08 -11.00 4.49
N ARG A 73 8.42 -11.11 4.39
CA ARG A 73 9.29 -11.40 5.53
C ARG A 73 9.26 -10.27 6.55
N PHE A 74 9.48 -9.03 6.11
CA PHE A 74 9.39 -7.84 6.97
C PHE A 74 8.05 -7.79 7.73
N MET A 75 6.94 -7.97 7.02
CA MET A 75 5.62 -8.02 7.63
C MET A 75 5.53 -9.17 8.63
N SER A 76 5.98 -10.39 8.29
CA SER A 76 5.96 -11.51 9.21
C SER A 76 6.78 -11.28 10.48
N GLU A 77 7.85 -10.50 10.45
CA GLU A 77 8.67 -10.19 11.62
C GLU A 77 7.96 -9.15 12.50
N HIS A 78 7.49 -8.05 11.92
CA HIS A 78 7.03 -6.88 12.67
C HIS A 78 5.53 -6.79 12.95
N ILE A 79 4.67 -7.56 12.27
CA ILE A 79 3.19 -7.36 12.31
C ILE A 79 2.53 -7.56 13.68
N LEU A 80 3.17 -8.29 14.61
CA LEU A 80 2.66 -8.50 15.98
C LEU A 80 3.52 -7.80 17.05
N GLU A 81 4.53 -7.04 16.65
CA GLU A 81 5.32 -6.25 17.60
C GLU A 81 4.54 -5.01 18.07
N GLU A 82 3.62 -4.51 17.25
CA GLU A 82 2.83 -3.31 17.51
C GLU A 82 1.32 -3.59 17.50
N GLU A 83 0.65 -3.29 18.62
CA GLU A 83 -0.81 -3.37 18.73
C GLU A 83 -1.51 -2.28 17.89
N ASN A 84 -0.90 -1.09 17.81
CA ASN A 84 -1.46 0.06 17.10
C ASN A 84 -1.16 0.00 15.59
N ASP A 85 -2.22 -0.10 14.78
CA ASP A 85 -2.13 -0.14 13.31
C ASP A 85 -1.49 1.13 12.72
N GLU A 86 -1.61 2.29 13.36
CA GLU A 86 -1.00 3.53 12.88
C GLU A 86 0.52 3.56 13.07
N THR A 87 1.01 3.04 14.21
CA THR A 87 2.45 2.87 14.44
C THR A 87 3.03 1.90 13.44
N LEU A 88 2.36 0.76 13.24
CA LEU A 88 2.78 -0.26 12.28
C LEU A 88 2.78 0.26 10.83
N LEU A 89 1.79 1.10 10.47
CA LEU A 89 1.76 1.77 9.17
C LEU A 89 2.98 2.68 8.97
N GLN A 90 3.38 3.43 10.00
CA GLN A 90 4.57 4.27 9.95
C GLN A 90 5.84 3.44 9.76
N THR A 91 5.98 2.32 10.48
CA THR A 91 7.10 1.38 10.31
C THR A 91 7.15 0.81 8.89
N VAL A 92 5.99 0.45 8.32
CA VAL A 92 5.87 -0.02 6.93
C VAL A 92 6.28 1.08 5.95
N HIS A 93 5.87 2.33 6.17
CA HIS A 93 6.28 3.46 5.32
C HIS A 93 7.80 3.65 5.33
N GLU A 94 8.40 3.64 6.52
CA GLU A 94 9.84 3.80 6.68
C GLU A 94 10.62 2.66 6.01
N TYR A 95 10.14 1.43 6.15
CA TYR A 95 10.68 0.29 5.45
C TYR A 95 10.63 0.48 3.93
N LEU A 96 9.46 0.80 3.36
CA LEU A 96 9.30 0.97 1.91
C LEU A 96 10.21 2.09 1.35
N LYS A 97 10.37 3.19 2.09
CA LYS A 97 11.33 4.25 1.73
C LYS A 97 12.77 3.73 1.72
N SER A 98 13.16 2.97 2.75
CA SER A 98 14.53 2.45 2.88
C SER A 98 14.91 1.53 1.72
N VAL A 99 13.96 0.75 1.19
CA VAL A 99 14.17 -0.19 0.08
C VAL A 99 13.83 0.39 -1.30
N HIS A 100 13.56 1.71 -1.36
CA HIS A 100 13.18 2.45 -2.57
C HIS A 100 12.02 1.77 -3.32
N VAL A 101 10.91 1.58 -2.62
CA VAL A 101 9.66 1.06 -3.18
C VAL A 101 8.58 2.12 -3.04
N GLU A 102 7.78 2.29 -4.09
CA GLU A 102 6.63 3.20 -4.08
C GLU A 102 5.74 2.90 -2.87
N ILE A 103 5.31 3.93 -2.16
CA ILE A 103 4.40 3.78 -1.03
C ILE A 103 2.96 3.82 -1.58
N PRO A 104 2.18 2.73 -1.45
CA PRO A 104 0.77 2.73 -1.82
C PRO A 104 -0.05 3.68 -0.95
N SER A 105 -1.31 3.92 -1.32
CA SER A 105 -2.22 4.68 -0.47
C SER A 105 -2.40 4.03 0.91
N LYS A 106 -2.67 4.87 1.92
CA LYS A 106 -2.93 4.45 3.31
C LYS A 106 -3.95 3.31 3.39
N ASP A 107 -5.04 3.39 2.63
CA ASP A 107 -6.10 2.37 2.64
C ASP A 107 -5.63 1.01 2.13
N ILE A 108 -4.74 0.97 1.13
CA ILE A 108 -4.16 -0.27 0.62
C ILE A 108 -3.27 -0.90 1.69
N LEU A 109 -2.40 -0.08 2.32
CA LEU A 109 -1.48 -0.56 3.34
C LEU A 109 -2.20 -1.06 4.59
N ILE A 110 -3.25 -0.38 5.05
CA ILE A 110 -4.08 -0.83 6.18
C ILE A 110 -4.71 -2.20 5.88
N LYS A 111 -5.27 -2.38 4.68
CA LYS A 111 -5.85 -3.68 4.28
C LYS A 111 -4.80 -4.80 4.32
N ILE A 112 -3.59 -4.53 3.84
CA ILE A 112 -2.49 -5.50 3.87
C ILE A 112 -2.08 -5.84 5.30
N ILE A 113 -1.94 -4.82 6.16
CA ILE A 113 -1.63 -4.99 7.59
C ILE A 113 -2.67 -5.89 8.26
N GLN A 114 -3.95 -5.58 8.10
CA GLN A 114 -5.05 -6.36 8.70
C GLN A 114 -5.07 -7.80 8.21
N GLN A 115 -4.88 -8.03 6.91
CA GLN A 115 -4.79 -9.37 6.35
C GLN A 115 -3.59 -10.15 6.89
N ALA A 116 -2.44 -9.50 7.05
CA ALA A 116 -1.24 -10.11 7.61
C ALA A 116 -1.41 -10.45 9.10
N LYS A 117 -2.03 -9.56 9.90
CA LYS A 117 -2.37 -9.82 11.30
C LYS A 117 -3.27 -11.06 11.41
N PHE A 118 -4.39 -11.06 10.68
CA PHE A 118 -5.32 -12.19 10.66
C PHE A 118 -4.65 -13.51 10.28
N LYS A 119 -3.79 -13.49 9.25
CA LYS A 119 -3.06 -14.69 8.81
C LYS A 119 -2.08 -15.20 9.87
N LYS A 120 -1.35 -14.30 10.55
CA LYS A 120 -0.39 -14.69 11.59
C LYS A 120 -1.09 -15.19 12.85
N GLU A 121 -2.17 -14.54 13.26
CA GLU A 121 -3.03 -14.99 14.37
C GLU A 121 -3.59 -16.39 14.09
N ALA A 122 -4.18 -16.62 12.90
CA ALA A 122 -4.67 -17.94 12.51
C ALA A 122 -3.58 -19.03 12.57
N GLY A 123 -2.36 -18.69 12.13
CA GLY A 123 -1.21 -19.59 12.22
C GLY A 123 -0.82 -19.92 13.67
N LEU A 124 -0.83 -18.93 14.56
CA LEU A 124 -0.58 -19.13 16.00
C LEU A 124 -1.65 -20.02 16.64
N PHE A 125 -2.92 -19.80 16.33
CA PHE A 125 -4.02 -20.63 16.84
C PHE A 125 -3.89 -22.10 16.41
N GLU A 126 -3.53 -22.36 15.15
CA GLU A 126 -3.31 -23.73 14.68
C GLU A 126 -2.10 -24.39 15.37
N GLN A 127 -1.01 -23.65 15.59
CA GLN A 127 0.14 -24.16 16.35
C GLN A 127 -0.22 -24.51 17.80
N LEU A 128 -1.01 -23.67 18.45
CA LEU A 128 -1.51 -23.92 19.81
C LEU A 128 -2.40 -25.18 19.86
N LYS A 129 -3.31 -25.32 18.89
CA LYS A 129 -4.20 -26.48 18.77
C LYS A 129 -3.40 -27.78 18.58
N ILE A 130 -2.41 -27.77 17.68
CA ILE A 130 -1.50 -28.92 17.46
C ILE A 130 -0.75 -29.26 18.75
N SER A 131 -0.23 -28.24 19.45
CA SER A 131 0.52 -28.43 20.70
C SER A 131 -0.35 -29.01 21.82
N TYR A 132 -1.60 -28.56 21.93
CA TYR A 132 -2.57 -29.06 22.89
C TYR A 132 -2.95 -30.53 22.62
N LEU A 133 -3.24 -30.88 21.36
CA LEU A 133 -3.54 -32.25 20.95
C LEU A 133 -2.36 -33.21 21.21
N ARG A 134 -1.12 -32.76 20.98
CA ARG A 134 0.09 -33.53 21.32
C ARG A 134 0.19 -33.80 22.83
N LYS A 135 -0.08 -32.80 23.67
CA LYS A 135 -0.07 -32.98 25.14
C LYS A 135 -1.11 -34.00 25.61
N ILE A 136 -2.32 -34.00 25.05
CA ILE A 136 -3.36 -34.98 25.38
C ILE A 136 -2.94 -36.40 24.98
N ASN A 137 -2.37 -36.58 23.78
CA ASN A 137 -1.92 -37.89 23.32
C ASN A 137 -0.74 -38.43 24.14
N LEU A 138 0.15 -37.57 24.62
CA LEU A 138 1.24 -37.98 25.50
C LEU A 138 0.73 -38.40 26.89
N THR A 139 -0.25 -37.71 27.46
CA THR A 139 -0.83 -38.09 28.76
C THR A 139 -1.73 -39.33 28.70
N SER A 140 -2.35 -39.64 27.56
CA SER A 140 -3.07 -40.90 27.37
C SER A 140 -2.15 -42.11 27.17
N THR A 141 -0.89 -41.90 26.77
CA THR A 141 0.08 -42.98 26.55
C THR A 141 0.83 -43.40 27.83
N ILE A 142 0.83 -42.58 28.89
CA ILE A 142 1.57 -42.83 30.14
C ILE A 142 0.71 -43.55 31.21
N LYS A 143 -0.46 -44.09 30.85
CA LYS A 143 -1.23 -44.98 31.74
C LYS A 143 -0.92 -46.44 31.43
N PHE A 144 0.15 -46.97 32.01
CA PHE A 144 0.37 -48.39 32.24
C PHE A 144 0.86 -48.61 33.66
#